data_AF-A0A948RNA0-F1
#
_entry.id   AF-A0A948RNA0-F1
#
_cell.length_a   1.000
_cell.length_b   1.000
_cell.length_c   1.000
_cell.angle_alpha   90.00
_cell.angle_beta   90.00
_cell.angle_gamma   90.00
#
_symmetry.space_group_name_H-M   'P 1'
#
loop_
_entity.id
_entity.type
_entity.pdbx_description
1 polymer ?
#
loop_
_entity_poly.entity_id
_entity_poly.type
_entity_poly.pdbx_seq_one_letter_code
_entity_poly.pdbx_strand_id
1 'polypeptide(L)' 'MRIKTTAVTFDEGELARLRCIIDAEDGEEALRFVRDVLEEKVKANELPHCVPFFDAGYNPGQADAFGEGRKRCRKG' A
#
# COMPACT_ATOMS: atom_id res chain seq x y z
N MET A 1 31.81 1.17 11.52
CA MET A 1 30.35 0.90 11.37
C MET A 1 29.77 2.01 10.51
N ARG A 2 29.09 1.70 9.38
CA ARG A 2 28.35 2.71 8.61
C ARG A 2 26.91 2.74 9.13
N ILE A 3 26.54 3.83 9.79
CA ILE A 3 25.17 4.04 10.28
C ILE A 3 24.36 4.56 9.09
N LYS A 4 23.25 3.89 8.78
CA LYS A 4 22.28 4.33 7.79
C LYS A 4 21.02 4.76 8.53
N THR A 5 20.52 5.95 8.22
CA THR A 5 19.27 6.46 8.78
C THR A 5 18.13 6.03 7.87
N THR A 6 17.14 5.35 8.43
CA THR A 6 15.94 4.90 7.73
C THR A 6 14.73 5.53 8.40
N ALA A 7 13.87 6.19 7.62
CA ALA A 7 12.59 6.68 8.11
C ALA A 7 11.57 5.53 8.07
N VAL A 8 10.90 5.27 9.20
CA VAL A 8 9.83 4.27 9.30
C VAL A 8 8.54 5.02 9.57
N THR A 9 7.54 4.81 8.72
CA THR A 9 6.19 5.33 8.90
C THR A 9 5.34 4.31 9.64
N PHE A 10 4.57 4.75 10.62
CA PHE A 10 3.65 3.90 11.37
C PHE A 10 2.22 4.39 11.15
N ASP A 11 1.30 3.45 11.01
CA ASP A 11 -0.14 3.67 11.09
C ASP A 11 -0.57 4.03 12.53
N GLU A 12 -1.79 4.56 12.70
CA GLU A 12 -2.36 4.91 14.00
C GLU A 12 -2.45 3.72 14.96
N GLY A 13 -2.79 2.53 14.46
CA GLY A 13 -2.82 1.29 15.26
C GLY A 13 -1.44 0.83 15.69
N GLU A 14 -0.45 0.93 14.80
CA GLU A 14 0.95 0.65 15.09
C GLU A 14 1.52 1.60 16.16
N LEU A 15 1.20 2.90 16.06
CA LEU A 15 1.60 3.91 17.04
C LEU A 15 0.97 3.68 18.41
N ALA A 16 -0.32 3.31 18.46
CA ALA A 16 -1.00 3.00 19.70
C ALA A 16 -0.35 1.80 20.41
N ARG A 17 -0.03 0.75 19.65
CA ARG A 17 0.64 -0.44 20.19
C ARG A 17 2.06 -0.12 20.66
N LEU A 18 2.82 0.65 19.89
CA LEU A 18 4.17 1.07 20.28
C LEU A 18 4.17 1.88 21.58
N ARG A 19 3.18 2.78 21.76
CA ARG A 19 2.98 3.51 23.02
C ARG A 19 2.77 2.57 24.20
N CYS A 20 1.88 1.60 24.07
CA CYS A 20 1.64 0.61 25.14
C CYS A 20 2.91 -0.14 25.54
N ILE A 21 3.74 -0.52 24.57
CA ILE A 21 5.01 -1.23 24.82
C ILE A 21 6.01 -0.33 25.57
N ILE A 22 6.10 0.95 25.17
CA ILE A 22 6.98 1.93 25.83
C ILE A 22 6.51 2.16 27.28
N ASP A 23 5.21 2.35 27.50
CA ASP A 23 4.63 2.51 28.83
C ASP A 23 4.84 1.27 29.72
N ALA A 24 4.88 0.08 29.11
CA ALA A 24 5.15 -1.17 29.83
C ALA A 24 6.65 -1.45 30.08
N GLU A 25 7.55 -0.62 29.53
CA GLU A 25 9.02 -0.82 29.55
C GLU A 25 9.47 -2.22 29.08
N ASP A 26 8.68 -2.86 28.21
CA ASP A 26 8.99 -4.20 27.69
C ASP A 26 9.86 -4.12 26.43
N GLY A 27 11.17 -4.17 26.65
CA GLY A 27 12.16 -4.13 25.56
C GLY A 27 12.10 -5.35 24.62
N GLU A 28 11.65 -6.51 25.10
CA GLU A 28 11.58 -7.72 24.28
C GLU A 28 10.39 -7.64 23.32
N GLU A 29 9.25 -7.14 23.80
CA GLU A 29 8.10 -6.87 22.95
C GLU A 29 8.37 -5.73 21.95
N ALA A 30 9.13 -4.70 22.35
CA ALA A 30 9.53 -3.62 21.45
C ALA A 30 10.36 -4.13 20.27
N LEU A 31 11.34 -5.01 20.54
CA LEU A 31 12.18 -5.60 19.50
C LEU A 31 11.40 -6.51 18.56
N ARG A 32 10.48 -7.32 19.11
CA ARG A 32 9.57 -8.15 18.29
C ARG A 32 8.70 -7.28 17.40
N PHE A 33 8.08 -6.25 17.96
CA PHE A 33 7.22 -5.33 17.20
C PHE A 33 8.00 -4.67 16.05
N VAL A 34 9.17 -4.10 16.32
CA VAL A 34 10.00 -3.46 15.29
C VAL A 34 10.43 -4.46 14.22
N ARG A 35 10.83 -5.68 14.61
CA ARG A 35 11.19 -6.74 13.67
C ARG A 35 10.02 -7.07 12.74
N ASP A 36 8.84 -7.32 13.30
CA ASP A 36 7.66 -7.73 12.53
C ASP A 36 7.23 -6.64 11.54
N VAL A 37 7.18 -5.37 11.99
CA VAL A 37 6.81 -4.24 11.13
C VAL A 37 7.83 -4.02 10.01
N LEU A 38 9.13 -4.14 10.30
CA LEU A 38 10.17 -4.00 9.28
C LEU A 38 10.15 -5.16 8.28
N GLU A 39 9.91 -6.39 8.74
CA GLU A 39 9.83 -7.57 7.87
C GLU A 39 8.67 -7.42 6.86
N GLU A 40 7.49 -7.00 7.33
CA GLU A 40 6.34 -6.77 6.44
C GLU A 40 6.60 -5.63 5.45
N LYS A 41 7.24 -4.54 5.88
CA LYS A 41 7.61 -3.44 4.99
C LYS A 41 8.65 -3.86 3.94
N VAL A 42 9.60 -4.71 4.30
CA VAL A 42 10.59 -5.26 3.36
C VAL A 42 9.90 -6.16 2.34
N LYS A 43 9.08 -7.12 2.78
CA LYS A 43 8.28 -7.97 1.88
C LYS A 43 7.40 -7.16 0.93
N ALA A 44 6.74 -6.12 1.43
CA ALA A 44 5.90 -5.25 0.60
C ALA A 44 6.69 -4.50 -0.48
N ASN A 45 7.95 -4.15 -0.22
CA ASN A 45 8.84 -3.50 -1.20
C ASN A 45 9.53 -4.52 -2.14
N GLU A 46 9.74 -5.75 -1.70
CA GLU A 46 10.31 -6.83 -2.51
C GLU A 46 9.28 -7.48 -3.45
N LEU A 47 7.99 -7.40 -3.09
CA LEU A 47 6.91 -7.79 -4.00
C LEU A 47 7.01 -6.93 -5.27
N PRO A 48 7.04 -7.55 -6.47
CA PRO A 48 7.07 -6.79 -7.71
C PRO A 48 5.84 -5.88 -7.73
N HIS A 49 6.07 -4.56 -7.82
CA HIS A 49 5.02 -3.58 -8.07
C HIS A 49 4.14 -4.13 -9.18
N CYS A 50 2.91 -4.49 -8.84
CA CYS A 50 2.00 -5.22 -9.71
C CYS A 50 2.00 -4.58 -11.09
N VAL A 51 2.65 -5.22 -12.06
CA VAL A 51 2.41 -4.93 -13.47
C VAL A 51 0.91 -5.12 -13.65
N PRO A 52 0.17 -4.16 -14.23
CA PRO A 52 -1.25 -4.34 -14.48
C PRO A 52 -1.41 -5.64 -15.25
N PHE A 53 -2.06 -6.61 -14.61
CA PHE A 53 -2.50 -7.82 -15.27
C PHE A 53 -3.57 -7.38 -16.26
N PHE A 54 -3.19 -7.24 -17.53
CA PHE A 54 -4.17 -7.11 -18.60
C PHE A 54 -4.87 -8.45 -18.69
N ASP A 55 -6.14 -8.45 -18.30
CA ASP A 55 -7.03 -9.58 -18.49
C ASP A 55 -6.94 -10.06 -19.94
N ALA A 56 -6.89 -11.37 -20.17
CA ALA A 56 -6.73 -11.94 -21.51
C ALA A 56 -7.86 -11.53 -22.48
N GLY A 57 -8.94 -10.91 -21.99
CA GLY A 57 -10.00 -10.28 -22.78
C GLY A 57 -9.73 -8.83 -23.21
N TYR A 58 -8.61 -8.19 -22.85
CA TYR A 58 -8.31 -6.82 -23.24
C TYR A 58 -8.00 -6.74 -24.74
N ASN A 59 -8.98 -6.25 -25.51
CA ASN A 59 -8.79 -5.94 -26.92
C ASN A 59 -8.51 -4.44 -27.08
N PRO A 60 -7.37 -4.04 -27.67
CA PRO A 60 -7.12 -2.64 -28.00
C PRO A 60 -8.20 -2.16 -28.99
N GLY A 61 -9.13 -1.34 -28.52
CA GLY A 61 -10.32 -0.88 -29.26
C GLY A 61 -11.65 -1.01 -28.51
N GLN A 62 -11.69 -1.60 -27.30
CA GLN A 62 -12.95 -1.67 -26.52
C GLN A 62 -13.53 -0.30 -26.15
N ALA A 63 -12.70 0.73 -26.02
CA ALA A 63 -13.15 2.08 -25.70
C ALA A 63 -13.90 2.75 -26.88
N ASP A 64 -13.56 2.38 -28.13
CA ASP A 64 -14.21 2.93 -29.32
C ASP A 64 -15.67 2.50 -29.45
N ALA A 65 -16.05 1.37 -28.85
CA ALA A 65 -17.44 0.89 -28.81
C ALA A 65 -18.38 1.80 -27.99
N PHE A 66 -17.84 2.65 -27.11
CA PHE A 66 -18.63 3.59 -26.29
C PHE A 66 -18.60 5.03 -26.83
N GLY A 67 -17.90 5.28 -27.95
CA GLY A 67 -17.66 6.62 -28.50
C GLY A 67 -18.82 7.22 -29.31
N GLU A 68 -19.78 6.41 -29.77
CA GLU A 68 -20.80 6.90 -30.71
C GLU A 68 -22.23 6.62 -30.23
N GLY A 69 -22.87 7.68 -29.73
CA GLY A 69 -24.33 7.79 -29.77
C GLY A 69 -25.04 7.89 -28.43
N ARG A 70 -25.06 9.09 -27.83
CA ARG A 70 -26.24 9.64 -27.13
C ARG A 70 -26.10 11.15 -26.87
N LYS A 71 -26.02 11.95 -27.95
CA LYS A 71 -26.49 13.35 -27.88
C LYS A 71 -27.93 13.42 -28.41
N ARG A 72 -28.90 13.52 -27.50
CA ARG A 72 -30.12 14.32 -27.71
C ARG A 72 -31.00 14.33 -26.46
N CYS A 73 -31.08 15.49 -25.83
CA CYS A 73 -32.28 16.06 -25.22
C CYS A 73 -31.96 17.51 -24.83
N ARG A 74 -32.26 18.46 -25.72
CA ARG A 74 -32.47 19.86 -25.34
C ARG A 74 -33.89 20.21 -25.77
N LYS A 75 -34.78 20.29 -24.78
CA LYS A 75 -36.15 20.79 -24.96
C LYS A 75 -36.07 22.26 -25.36
N GLY A 76 -36.75 22.60 -26.44
CA GLY A 76 -37.24 23.93 -26.78
C GLY A 76 -38.75 23.82 -26.95
#